data_AF-K7LRZ5-F1
#
_entry.id   AF-K7LRZ5-F1
#
_cell.length_a   1.000
_cell.length_b   1.000
_cell.length_c   1.000
_cell.angle_alpha   90.00
_cell.angle_beta   90.00
_cell.angle_gamma   90.00
#
_symmetry.space_group_name_H-M   'P 1'
#
loop_
_entity.id
_entity.type
_entity.pdbx_description
1 polymer ?
#
loop_
_entity_poly.entity_id
_entity_poly.type
_entity_poly.pdbx_seq_one_letter_code
_entity_poly.pdbx_strand_id
1 'polypeptide(L)'
;MSFMRGDFLSRTRKLVKGLAKAQPAWLKAMEQAPSAKFPRSAGKIPTITLPEDVYVKKFYKKYPESKSHDAIKYFPLFHLECLSI
;
A
#
# COMPACT_ATOMS: atom_id res chain seq x y z
N MET A 1 13.09 2.90 -31.43
CA MET A 1 12.62 2.68 -30.03
C MET A 1 12.84 3.95 -29.22
N SER A 2 11.85 4.48 -28.49
CA SER A 2 12.06 5.69 -27.68
C SER A 2 12.75 5.35 -26.34
N PHE A 3 13.76 6.15 -25.97
CA PHE A 3 14.41 6.07 -24.66
C PHE A 3 13.43 6.33 -23.51
N MET A 4 12.38 7.11 -23.80
CA MET A 4 11.42 7.61 -22.82
C MET A 4 10.15 6.74 -22.67
N ARG A 5 10.02 5.56 -23.28
CA ARG A 5 8.90 4.64 -22.97
C ARG A 5 9.30 3.53 -22.01
N GLY A 6 8.47 3.29 -20.99
CA GLY A 6 8.60 2.22 -20.00
C GLY A 6 8.62 2.70 -18.54
N ASP A 7 8.78 1.75 -17.62
CA ASP A 7 8.92 1.97 -16.17
C ASP A 7 10.18 2.79 -15.85
N PHE A 8 10.19 3.45 -14.69
CA PHE A 8 11.29 4.30 -14.24
C PHE A 8 12.66 3.58 -14.32
N LEU A 9 12.77 2.38 -13.73
CA LEU A 9 13.99 1.55 -13.74
C LEU A 9 14.49 1.26 -15.17
N SER A 10 13.57 1.00 -16.10
CA SER A 10 13.90 0.70 -17.50
C SER A 10 14.38 1.93 -18.26
N ARG A 11 13.82 3.12 -17.98
CA ARG A 11 14.28 4.39 -18.55
C ARG A 11 15.67 4.73 -18.05
N THR A 12 15.93 4.60 -16.75
CA THR A 12 17.23 4.94 -16.17
C THR A 12 18.32 4.04 -16.73
N ARG A 13 18.07 2.73 -16.87
CA ARG A 13 19.00 1.80 -17.53
C ARG A 13 19.31 2.20 -18.97
N LYS A 14 18.30 2.56 -19.76
CA LYS A 14 18.51 3.01 -21.14
C LYS A 14 19.40 4.26 -21.15
N LEU A 15 19.07 5.28 -20.35
CA LEU A 15 19.81 6.54 -20.29
C LEU A 15 21.27 6.37 -19.85
N VAL A 16 21.52 5.51 -18.86
CA VAL A 16 22.89 5.20 -18.41
C VAL A 16 23.66 4.44 -19.50
N LYS A 17 23.03 3.46 -20.18
CA LYS A 17 23.65 2.76 -21.32
C LYS A 17 23.91 3.70 -22.51
N GLY A 18 23.06 4.69 -22.71
CA GLY A 18 23.22 5.70 -23.76
C GLY A 18 24.18 6.83 -23.40
N LEU A 19 24.90 6.74 -22.27
CA LEU A 19 25.83 7.77 -21.77
C LEU A 19 25.22 9.17 -21.58
N ALA A 20 23.89 9.28 -21.63
CA ALA A 20 23.17 10.54 -21.47
C ALA A 20 23.06 10.97 -20.00
N LYS A 21 23.21 10.02 -19.06
CA LYS A 21 23.27 10.28 -17.62
C LYS A 21 24.33 9.42 -16.96
N ALA A 22 25.04 9.99 -15.99
CA ALA A 22 25.91 9.25 -15.09
C ALA A 22 25.10 8.23 -14.27
N GLN A 23 25.73 7.11 -13.91
CA GLN A 23 25.08 6.04 -13.18
C GLN A 23 24.73 6.51 -11.75
N PRO A 24 23.43 6.55 -11.38
CA PRO A 24 23.06 7.02 -10.06
C PRO A 24 23.36 5.95 -9.00
N ALA A 25 23.78 6.37 -7.82
CA ALA A 25 24.17 5.46 -6.73
C ALA A 25 23.06 4.47 -6.33
N TRP A 26 21.80 4.90 -6.39
CA TRP A 26 20.64 4.07 -6.07
C TRP A 26 20.31 3.00 -7.13
N LEU A 27 20.86 3.09 -8.35
CA LEU A 27 20.53 2.13 -9.42
C LEU A 27 20.89 0.71 -8.99
N LYS A 28 22.09 0.51 -8.42
CA LYS A 28 22.59 -0.80 -8.02
C LYS A 28 21.72 -1.43 -6.93
N ALA A 29 21.28 -0.63 -5.95
CA ALA A 29 20.38 -1.09 -4.90
C ALA A 29 19.00 -1.51 -5.47
N MET A 30 18.46 -0.72 -6.40
CA MET A 30 17.16 -0.99 -7.00
C MET A 30 17.17 -2.19 -7.97
N GLU A 31 18.33 -2.50 -8.55
CA GLU A 31 18.52 -3.73 -9.32
C GLU A 31 18.61 -4.98 -8.43
N GLN A 32 19.20 -4.86 -7.25
CA GLN A 32 19.25 -5.93 -6.26
C GLN A 32 17.89 -6.19 -5.63
N ALA A 33 17.11 -5.14 -5.35
CA ALA A 33 15.79 -5.23 -4.75
C ALA A 33 14.76 -4.48 -5.63
N PRO A 34 14.29 -5.08 -6.73
CA PRO A 34 13.22 -4.50 -7.52
C PRO A 34 11.92 -4.46 -6.70
N SER A 35 11.11 -3.42 -6.92
CA SER A 35 9.82 -3.28 -6.25
C SER A 35 8.91 -4.47 -6.55
N ALA A 36 8.18 -4.96 -5.55
CA ALA A 36 7.23 -6.05 -5.71
C ALA A 36 6.23 -5.73 -6.82
N LYS A 37 6.13 -6.60 -7.82
CA LYS A 37 5.13 -6.51 -8.87
C LYS A 37 3.95 -7.38 -8.49
N PHE A 38 2.86 -6.76 -8.10
CA PHE A 38 1.60 -7.47 -7.89
C PHE A 38 0.91 -7.69 -9.24
N PRO A 39 0.31 -8.86 -9.48
CA PRO A 39 -0.52 -9.07 -10.66
C PRO A 39 -1.63 -8.03 -10.67
N ARG A 40 -1.81 -7.34 -11.80
CA ARG A 40 -2.84 -6.32 -11.94
C ARG A 40 -4.20 -7.02 -11.87
N SER A 41 -4.92 -6.87 -10.76
CA SER A 41 -6.26 -7.46 -10.64
C SER A 41 -7.17 -6.82 -11.67
N ALA A 42 -7.64 -7.61 -12.64
CA ALA A 42 -8.59 -7.13 -13.65
C ALA A 42 -10.01 -6.93 -13.07
N GLY A 43 -10.27 -7.42 -11.86
CA GLY A 43 -11.59 -7.46 -11.23
C GLY A 43 -11.81 -6.40 -10.15
N LYS A 44 -13.07 -6.31 -9.71
CA LYS A 44 -13.48 -5.54 -8.54
C LYS A 44 -12.86 -6.17 -7.28
N ILE A 45 -12.39 -5.34 -6.35
CA ILE A 45 -11.82 -5.78 -5.08
C ILE A 45 -12.95 -6.43 -4.26
N PRO A 46 -12.82 -7.70 -3.81
CA PRO A 46 -13.86 -8.35 -3.02
C PRO A 46 -14.03 -7.67 -1.67
N THR A 47 -15.28 -7.55 -1.21
CA THR A 47 -15.58 -7.08 0.14
C THR A 47 -15.07 -8.09 1.15
N ILE A 48 -14.25 -7.64 2.10
CA ILE A 48 -13.78 -8.47 3.21
C ILE A 48 -14.97 -8.70 4.14
N THR A 49 -15.33 -9.97 4.35
CA THR A 49 -16.39 -10.39 5.28
C THR A 49 -15.80 -11.37 6.28
N LEU A 50 -16.12 -11.16 7.54
CA LEU A 50 -15.71 -12.04 8.63
C LEU A 50 -16.87 -12.96 9.04
N PRO A 51 -16.60 -14.19 9.52
CA PRO A 51 -17.67 -15.07 9.99
C PRO A 51 -18.41 -14.47 11.21
N GLU A 52 -17.75 -13.63 12.01
CA GLU A 52 -18.37 -12.95 13.16
C GLU A 52 -19.39 -11.87 12.74
N ASP A 53 -19.30 -11.34 11.52
CA ASP A 53 -20.16 -10.24 11.03
C ASP A 53 -21.64 -10.59 11.11
N VAL A 54 -21.99 -11.87 11.01
CA VAL A 54 -23.39 -12.35 11.12
C VAL A 54 -23.95 -12.06 12.51
N TYR A 55 -23.15 -12.28 13.55
CA TYR A 55 -23.57 -12.07 14.94
C TYR A 55 -23.53 -10.61 15.32
N VAL A 56 -22.52 -9.87 14.86
CA VAL A 56 -22.42 -8.42 15.05
C VAL A 56 -23.62 -7.70 14.44
N LYS A 57 -24.06 -8.11 13.24
CA LYS A 57 -25.29 -7.58 12.60
C LYS A 57 -26.55 -7.90 13.40
N LYS A 58 -26.67 -9.12 13.93
CA LYS A 58 -27.80 -9.50 14.80
C LYS A 58 -27.79 -8.70 16.10
N PHE A 59 -26.62 -8.46 16.67
CA PHE A 59 -26.44 -7.69 17.89
C PHE A 59 -26.88 -6.23 17.70
N TYR A 60 -26.40 -5.55 16.66
CA TYR A 60 -26.80 -4.18 16.35
C TYR A 60 -28.27 -4.02 15.96
N LYS A 61 -28.93 -5.10 15.50
CA LYS A 61 -30.38 -5.10 15.28
C LYS A 61 -31.17 -5.19 16.59
N LYS A 62 -30.65 -5.90 17.59
CA LYS A 62 -31.29 -6.06 18.90
C LYS A 62 -31.09 -4.84 19.80
N TYR A 63 -29.91 -4.20 19.71
CA TYR A 63 -29.55 -3.04 20.52
C TYR A 63 -29.05 -1.91 19.61
N PRO A 64 -29.93 -1.02 19.12
CA PRO A 64 -29.50 0.08 18.25
C PRO A 64 -28.64 1.11 18.98
N GLU A 65 -28.89 1.31 20.28
CA GLU A 65 -28.16 2.24 21.16
C GLU A 65 -26.69 1.83 21.37
N SER A 66 -26.34 0.54 21.18
CA SER A 66 -24.99 0.06 21.47
C SER A 66 -23.93 0.63 20.53
N LYS A 67 -24.33 1.08 19.32
CA LYS A 67 -23.42 1.72 18.36
C LYS A 67 -22.74 2.96 18.93
N SER A 68 -23.43 3.67 19.83
CA SER A 68 -22.95 4.91 20.44
C SER A 68 -22.08 4.65 21.68
N HIS A 69 -22.22 3.46 22.30
CA HIS A 69 -21.49 3.07 23.50
C HIS A 69 -20.22 2.27 23.21
N ASP A 70 -20.06 1.75 22.00
CA ASP A 70 -18.82 1.09 21.57
C ASP A 70 -17.70 2.13 21.50
N ALA A 71 -16.94 2.25 22.60
CA ALA A 71 -15.71 3.01 22.70
C ALA A 71 -14.59 2.31 21.91
N ILE A 72 -14.77 2.12 20.60
CA ILE A 72 -13.67 1.78 19.69
C ILE A 72 -12.80 3.02 19.62
N LYS A 73 -11.97 3.20 20.65
CA LYS A 73 -10.81 4.08 20.61
C LYS A 73 -9.92 3.46 19.54
N TYR A 74 -10.02 3.96 18.31
CA TYR A 74 -9.15 3.58 17.19
C TYR A 74 -7.66 3.90 17.42
N PHE A 75 -7.27 4.21 18.66
CA PHE A 75 -5.92 4.50 19.09
C PHE A 75 -5.60 3.73 20.37
N PRO A 76 -4.72 2.74 20.23
CA PRO A 76 -3.44 2.89 20.91
C PRO A 76 -2.24 3.05 19.94
N LEU A 77 -2.48 3.15 18.62
CA LEU A 77 -1.40 3.00 17.62
C LEU A 77 -0.93 4.26 16.86
N PHE A 78 -1.48 5.48 17.05
CA PHE A 78 -0.78 6.67 16.56
C PHE A 78 -0.39 7.74 17.59
N HIS A 79 -0.33 7.42 18.89
CA HIS A 79 0.20 8.39 19.86
C HIS A 79 1.69 8.23 20.19
N LEU A 80 2.43 7.41 19.43
CA LEU A 80 3.85 7.10 19.70
C LEU A 80 4.86 7.56 18.65
N GLU A 81 4.49 8.45 17.71
CA GLU A 81 5.45 9.01 16.74
C GLU A 81 5.63 10.55 16.77
N CYS A 82 5.05 11.26 17.75
CA CYS A 82 5.24 12.72 17.87
C CYS A 82 5.78 13.13 19.25
N LEU A 83 7.00 12.69 19.63
CA LEU A 83 7.80 13.33 20.69
C LEU A 83 9.28 12.88 20.70
N SER A 84 9.83 12.54 19.54
CA SER A 84 11.27 12.28 19.40
C SER A 84 11.77 12.89 18.09
N ILE A 85 11.89 14.21 18.08
CA ILE A 85 12.86 15.07 17.35
C ILE A 85 12.68 16.49 17.90
#